data_AF-A0A2X9PY35-F1
#
_entry.id   AF-A0A2X9PY35-F1
#
_cell.length_a   1.000
_cell.length_b   1.000
_cell.length_c   1.000
_cell.angle_alpha   90.00
_cell.angle_beta   90.00
_cell.angle_gamma   90.00
#
_symmetry.space_group_name_H-M   'P 1'
#
loop_
_entity.id
_entity.type
_entity.pdbx_description
1 polymer ?
#
loop_
_entity_poly.entity_id
_entity_poly.type
_entity_poly.pdbx_seq_one_letter_code
_entity_poly.pdbx_strand_id
1 'polypeptide(L)'
;MFEDALNAVNAVRDKTGGGRKTTGKGTFRNVPFLVIEEQKQAGGRRLVKREYPLRDTGGVNDLGKKLRSRTFSACILNSNAETARDEAGALMDALDAPGSGELVHPDFGTVDVMVDSWECRTKADELNYYAFTVTVYPSLQDTAPDAETDTSAAVSAQAVAVTGSLGDTLSSVWQTVKDGTAAATAVMEAVTGVIDDISDAVDNLGVTQTVSGLMGSLSAMKGSVTSLINQPAMLASSLMGALSGVSSLCDTRTAFSTWNRLAQRFERRHAATAGRQGAITTSYNSPVAEKNIATLNYVMLAAAQTYRAEAASQALTAALDFSRRMDNAARAPVLDAPSTTTGTASGASSTSATVTQGQLQLTAITPDGGFSQVSFSDSGTATPPVFESVSDIGKTAAMLGAALDTVILTASEQGFSTDSVQLTQLRLLVVADLEKRGLQLAGSETHRLPETMPAMVALYRYTGNSRNWQRLARRNGISNPLFVPGGVSIEVINE
;
A
#
# COMPACT_ATOMS: atom_id res chain seq x y z
N MET A 1 -25.19 -8.51 58.82
CA MET A 1 -24.34 -8.03 57.69
C MET A 1 -25.05 -8.08 56.34
N PHE A 2 -25.55 -9.23 55.84
CA PHE A 2 -26.30 -9.26 54.57
C PHE A 2 -27.69 -8.63 54.66
N GLU A 3 -28.43 -8.89 55.76
CA GLU A 3 -29.74 -8.26 56.01
C GLU A 3 -29.63 -6.75 56.25
N ASP A 4 -28.60 -6.29 56.97
CA ASP A 4 -28.36 -4.86 57.20
C ASP A 4 -28.00 -4.12 55.90
N ALA A 5 -27.23 -4.76 55.01
CA ALA A 5 -26.89 -4.21 53.71
C ALA A 5 -28.12 -4.12 52.81
N LEU A 6 -28.99 -5.14 52.83
CA LEU A 6 -30.24 -5.14 52.07
C LEU A 6 -31.20 -4.04 52.56
N ASN A 7 -31.32 -3.88 53.89
CA ASN A 7 -32.14 -2.83 54.50
C ASN A 7 -31.58 -1.43 54.25
N ALA A 8 -30.26 -1.26 54.23
CA ALA A 8 -29.61 0.00 53.89
C ALA A 8 -29.83 0.37 52.41
N VAL A 9 -29.72 -0.59 51.49
CA VAL A 9 -30.00 -0.37 50.05
C VAL A 9 -31.46 0.00 49.83
N ASN A 10 -32.40 -0.67 50.50
CA ASN A 10 -33.83 -0.37 50.42
C ASN A 10 -34.15 1.03 50.97
N ALA A 11 -33.53 1.43 52.08
CA ALA A 11 -33.72 2.76 52.68
C ALA A 11 -33.14 3.90 51.82
N VAL A 12 -32.05 3.66 51.07
CA VAL A 12 -31.49 4.63 50.12
C VAL A 12 -32.37 4.75 48.86
N ARG A 13 -32.96 3.65 48.39
CA ARG A 13 -33.92 3.65 47.28
C ARG A 13 -35.14 4.51 47.60
N ASP A 14 -35.71 4.36 48.79
CA ASP A 14 -36.89 5.13 49.20
C ASP A 14 -36.58 6.63 49.42
N LYS A 15 -35.36 6.96 49.87
CA LYS A 15 -34.94 8.36 50.09
C LYS A 15 -34.62 9.14 48.82
N THR A 16 -34.25 8.48 47.74
CA THR A 16 -33.81 9.14 46.49
C THR A 16 -34.97 9.52 45.56
N GLY A 17 -36.22 9.25 45.94
CA GLY A 17 -37.39 9.65 45.16
C GLY A 17 -37.34 9.17 43.71
N GLY A 18 -36.78 7.98 43.49
CA GLY A 18 -36.43 7.40 42.18
C GLY A 18 -37.63 7.00 41.33
N GLY A 19 -38.49 7.97 41.01
CA GLY A 19 -39.72 7.77 40.27
C GLY A 19 -40.10 8.99 39.46
N ARG A 20 -39.15 9.61 38.74
CA ARG A 20 -39.56 10.40 37.58
C ARG A 20 -40.04 9.40 36.55
N LYS A 21 -41.35 9.15 36.52
CA LYS A 21 -42.00 8.33 35.49
C LYS A 21 -41.73 8.98 34.13
N THR A 22 -40.62 8.62 33.49
CA THR A 22 -40.61 8.55 32.03
C THR A 22 -41.84 7.73 31.67
N THR A 23 -42.60 8.14 30.67
CA THR A 23 -43.96 7.66 30.38
C THR A 23 -44.03 6.15 30.11
N GLY A 24 -42.92 5.40 30.22
CA GLY A 24 -42.78 4.00 29.86
C GLY A 24 -42.88 3.78 28.36
N LYS A 25 -43.18 4.83 27.58
CA LYS A 25 -43.45 4.72 26.14
C LYS A 25 -42.15 4.48 25.39
N GLY A 26 -42.11 3.37 24.66
CA GLY A 26 -41.11 3.07 23.65
C GLY A 26 -41.77 2.89 22.28
N THR A 27 -40.95 2.89 21.23
CA THR A 27 -41.39 2.52 19.89
C THR A 27 -40.37 1.59 19.26
N PHE A 28 -40.83 0.57 18.54
CA PHE A 28 -39.98 -0.26 17.70
C PHE A 28 -40.50 -0.21 16.27
N ARG A 29 -39.67 0.23 15.31
CA ARG A 29 -40.09 0.48 13.91
C ARG A 29 -41.40 1.30 13.82
N ASN A 30 -41.47 2.37 14.62
CA ASN A 30 -42.64 3.25 14.77
C ASN A 30 -43.90 2.61 15.41
N VAL A 31 -43.85 1.36 15.87
CA VAL A 31 -44.95 0.73 16.62
C VAL A 31 -44.79 1.02 18.12
N PRO A 32 -45.76 1.67 18.78
CA PRO A 32 -45.65 2.05 20.19
C PRO A 32 -45.87 0.85 21.14
N PHE A 33 -45.15 0.86 22.26
CA PHE A 33 -45.34 -0.07 23.37
C PHE A 33 -45.04 0.61 24.71
N LEU A 34 -45.47 -0.01 25.81
CA LEU A 34 -45.17 0.43 27.17
C LEU A 34 -44.17 -0.51 27.83
N VAL A 35 -43.07 0.00 28.36
CA VAL A 35 -42.07 -0.77 29.10
C VAL A 35 -42.59 -1.07 30.49
N ILE A 36 -42.47 -2.33 30.91
CA ILE A 36 -42.96 -2.82 32.20
C ILE A 36 -41.92 -3.72 32.89
N GLU A 37 -42.17 -4.04 34.16
CA GLU A 37 -41.46 -5.05 34.96
C GLU A 37 -39.94 -4.85 35.09
N GLU A 38 -39.17 -5.36 34.13
CA GLU A 38 -37.73 -5.45 34.21
C GLU A 38 -37.02 -5.18 32.89
N GLN A 39 -35.78 -4.73 33.02
CA GLN A 39 -34.85 -4.51 31.93
C GLN A 39 -33.51 -5.12 32.29
N LYS A 40 -32.95 -5.88 31.37
CA LYS A 40 -31.72 -6.61 31.56
C LYS A 40 -30.74 -6.26 30.45
N GLN A 41 -29.52 -5.90 30.82
CA GLN A 41 -28.40 -5.80 29.88
C GLN A 41 -27.35 -6.82 30.27
N ALA A 42 -26.93 -7.67 29.33
CA ALA A 42 -25.82 -8.59 29.54
C ALA A 42 -24.69 -8.28 28.56
N GLY A 43 -23.46 -8.24 29.06
CA GLY A 43 -22.27 -7.95 28.30
C GLY A 43 -21.05 -8.58 28.95
N GLY A 44 -19.86 -8.27 28.41
CA GLY A 44 -18.61 -8.77 28.96
C GLY A 44 -17.50 -8.73 27.93
N ARG A 45 -16.43 -9.48 28.18
CA ARG A 45 -15.31 -9.67 27.26
C ARG A 45 -15.14 -11.16 26.98
N ARG A 46 -14.75 -11.51 25.76
CA ARG A 46 -14.41 -12.88 25.38
C ARG A 46 -13.03 -13.16 25.96
N LEU A 47 -12.93 -14.15 26.84
CA LEU A 47 -11.71 -14.46 27.58
C LEU A 47 -11.31 -15.91 27.33
N VAL A 48 -10.05 -16.14 26.94
CA VAL A 48 -9.46 -17.48 26.83
C VAL A 48 -8.59 -17.72 28.06
N LYS A 49 -9.03 -18.63 28.92
CA LYS A 49 -8.28 -19.04 30.11
C LYS A 49 -7.25 -20.09 29.74
N ARG A 50 -6.00 -19.90 30.16
CA ARG A 50 -4.89 -20.84 30.00
C ARG A 50 -4.50 -21.33 31.38
N GLU A 51 -4.77 -22.61 31.63
CA GLU A 51 -4.40 -23.32 32.84
C GLU A 51 -3.37 -24.39 32.47
N TYR A 52 -2.38 -24.60 33.33
CA TYR A 52 -1.29 -25.55 33.11
C TYR A 52 -1.35 -26.65 34.16
N PRO A 53 -1.14 -27.93 33.80
CA PRO A 53 -1.09 -29.02 34.77
C PRO A 53 -0.05 -28.76 35.87
N LEU A 54 -0.40 -29.05 37.13
CA LEU A 54 0.45 -28.91 38.32
C LEU A 54 0.96 -27.48 38.59
N ARG A 55 0.32 -26.46 38.02
CA ARG A 55 0.59 -25.05 38.35
C ARG A 55 -0.64 -24.40 38.96
N ASP A 56 -0.44 -23.78 40.11
CA ASP A 56 -1.47 -22.97 40.79
C ASP A 56 -1.66 -21.58 40.14
N THR A 57 -0.95 -21.30 39.04
CA THR A 57 -1.00 -20.03 38.30
C THR A 57 -1.34 -20.25 36.83
N GLY A 58 -2.31 -19.47 36.35
CA GLY A 58 -2.75 -19.43 34.96
C GLY A 58 -2.73 -18.02 34.37
N GLY A 59 -3.21 -17.87 33.13
CA GLY A 59 -3.33 -16.57 32.46
C GLY A 59 -4.63 -16.47 31.65
N VAL A 60 -5.04 -15.25 31.32
CA VAL A 60 -6.26 -15.00 30.53
C VAL A 60 -5.93 -14.09 29.36
N ASN A 61 -6.25 -14.52 28.14
CA ASN A 61 -6.15 -13.70 26.94
C ASN A 61 -7.51 -13.09 26.60
N ASP A 62 -7.53 -11.78 26.41
CA ASP A 62 -8.73 -11.03 26.08
C ASP A 62 -8.93 -10.97 24.56
N LEU A 63 -10.01 -11.58 24.06
CA LEU A 63 -10.41 -11.62 22.65
C LEU A 63 -11.45 -10.54 22.31
N GLY A 64 -11.54 -9.48 23.11
CA GLY A 64 -12.39 -8.33 22.85
C GLY A 64 -13.79 -8.41 23.46
N LYS A 65 -14.60 -7.39 23.18
CA LYS A 65 -15.91 -7.18 23.82
C LYS A 65 -16.95 -8.19 23.33
N LYS A 66 -17.60 -8.91 24.24
CA LYS A 66 -18.77 -9.76 23.93
C LYS A 66 -19.92 -8.87 23.47
N LEU A 67 -20.70 -9.35 22.49
CA LEU A 67 -21.87 -8.62 22.01
C LEU A 67 -22.82 -8.38 23.18
N ARG A 68 -23.23 -7.12 23.36
CA ARG A 68 -24.13 -6.74 24.45
C ARG A 68 -25.55 -7.10 24.06
N SER A 69 -26.20 -8.00 24.80
CA SER A 69 -27.64 -8.24 24.66
C SER A 69 -28.42 -7.29 25.56
N ARG A 70 -29.61 -6.90 25.09
CA ARG A 70 -30.60 -6.15 25.87
C ARG A 70 -31.91 -6.92 25.83
N THR A 71 -32.45 -7.23 27.00
CA THR A 71 -33.77 -7.86 27.14
C THR A 71 -34.66 -6.91 27.92
N PHE A 72 -35.89 -6.69 27.46
CA PHE A 72 -36.85 -5.81 28.12
C PHE A 72 -38.26 -6.39 28.03
N SER A 73 -39.06 -6.13 29.07
CA SER A 73 -40.48 -6.44 29.07
C SER A 73 -41.28 -5.24 28.57
N ALA A 74 -42.16 -5.47 27.60
CA ALA A 74 -43.05 -4.48 27.02
C ALA A 74 -44.51 -4.94 27.13
N CYS A 75 -45.47 -4.02 27.07
CA CYS A 75 -46.87 -4.37 26.95
C CYS A 75 -47.64 -3.40 26.07
N ILE A 76 -48.75 -3.91 25.57
CA ILE A 76 -49.78 -3.14 24.90
C ILE A 76 -51.01 -3.21 25.78
N LEU A 77 -51.49 -2.03 26.16
CA LEU A 77 -52.66 -1.84 27.01
C LEU A 77 -53.54 -0.79 26.37
N ASN A 78 -54.77 -1.19 26.03
CA ASN A 78 -55.77 -0.30 25.45
C ASN A 78 -57.12 -0.49 26.16
N SER A 79 -57.99 0.52 26.13
CA SER A 79 -59.35 0.40 26.68
C SER A 79 -60.28 -0.42 25.80
N ASN A 80 -60.00 -0.51 24.50
CA ASN A 80 -60.71 -1.37 23.55
C ASN A 80 -59.87 -2.62 23.24
N ALA A 81 -60.48 -3.80 23.39
CA ALA A 81 -59.82 -5.08 23.19
C ALA A 81 -59.45 -5.33 21.72
N GLU A 82 -60.27 -4.86 20.77
CA GLU A 82 -59.99 -5.01 19.34
C GLU A 82 -58.76 -4.18 18.93
N THR A 83 -58.67 -2.93 19.39
CA THR A 83 -57.51 -2.08 19.10
C THR A 83 -56.25 -2.56 19.80
N ALA A 84 -56.35 -3.10 21.02
CA ALA A 84 -55.21 -3.72 21.71
C ALA A 84 -54.67 -4.91 20.89
N ARG A 85 -55.56 -5.70 20.31
CA ARG A 85 -55.20 -6.84 19.46
C ARG A 85 -54.53 -6.41 18.16
N ASP A 86 -55.05 -5.38 17.50
CA ASP A 86 -54.47 -4.86 16.25
C ASP A 86 -53.08 -4.24 16.50
N GLU A 87 -52.93 -3.47 17.57
CA GLU A 87 -51.63 -2.91 18.00
C GLU A 87 -50.63 -4.03 18.34
N ALA A 88 -51.10 -5.10 19.00
CA ALA A 88 -50.28 -6.28 19.29
C ALA A 88 -49.85 -7.03 18.03
N GLY A 89 -50.75 -7.19 17.06
CA GLY A 89 -50.42 -7.76 15.76
C GLY A 89 -49.36 -6.94 15.04
N ALA A 90 -49.51 -5.61 15.01
CA ALA A 90 -48.53 -4.72 14.39
C ALA A 90 -47.14 -4.81 15.04
N LEU A 91 -47.06 -4.98 16.37
CA LEU A 91 -45.79 -5.15 17.07
C LEU A 91 -45.15 -6.51 16.76
N MET A 92 -45.95 -7.58 16.69
CA MET A 92 -45.48 -8.91 16.29
C MET A 92 -44.90 -8.87 14.86
N ASP A 93 -45.63 -8.28 13.91
CA ASP A 93 -45.17 -8.14 12.53
C ASP A 93 -43.87 -7.30 12.45
N ALA A 94 -43.77 -6.24 13.25
CA ALA A 94 -42.57 -5.42 13.32
C ALA A 94 -41.37 -6.21 13.87
N LEU A 95 -41.58 -7.03 14.92
CA LEU A 95 -40.56 -7.88 15.54
C LEU A 95 -40.11 -9.03 14.62
N ASP A 96 -41.01 -9.58 13.80
CA ASP A 96 -40.72 -10.66 12.85
C ASP A 96 -40.11 -10.18 11.52
N ALA A 97 -40.30 -8.90 11.17
CA ALA A 97 -39.78 -8.39 9.90
C ALA A 97 -38.24 -8.44 9.83
N PRO A 98 -37.64 -8.83 8.70
CA PRO A 98 -36.20 -9.05 8.58
C PRO A 98 -35.39 -7.75 8.72
N GLY A 99 -34.13 -7.88 9.13
CA GLY A 99 -33.16 -6.77 9.20
C GLY A 99 -33.17 -5.98 10.51
N SER A 100 -32.36 -4.92 10.58
CA SER A 100 -32.31 -4.03 11.74
C SER A 100 -33.57 -3.18 11.85
N GLY A 101 -33.95 -2.82 13.07
CA GLY A 101 -35.04 -1.92 13.38
C GLY A 101 -34.62 -0.87 14.39
N GLU A 102 -35.15 0.34 14.22
CA GLU A 102 -34.96 1.42 15.19
C GLU A 102 -35.79 1.10 16.45
N LEU A 103 -35.11 1.02 17.59
CA LEU A 103 -35.70 0.90 18.91
C LEU A 103 -35.51 2.21 19.66
N VAL A 104 -36.61 2.87 19.99
CA VAL A 104 -36.64 3.99 20.92
C VAL A 104 -37.14 3.47 22.25
N HIS A 105 -36.26 3.41 23.24
CA HIS A 105 -36.58 2.91 24.57
C HIS A 105 -36.18 3.95 25.64
N PRO A 106 -37.03 4.22 26.65
CA PRO A 106 -36.76 5.23 27.68
C PRO A 106 -35.37 5.16 28.31
N ASP A 107 -34.90 3.95 28.64
CA ASP A 107 -33.59 3.74 29.28
C ASP A 107 -32.43 3.39 28.31
N PHE A 108 -32.73 2.92 27.09
CA PHE A 108 -31.68 2.53 26.14
C PHE A 108 -31.37 3.64 25.11
N GLY A 109 -32.21 4.67 25.05
CA GLY A 109 -32.18 5.70 24.02
C GLY A 109 -32.71 5.20 22.68
N THR A 110 -32.42 5.95 21.63
CA THR A 110 -32.65 5.54 20.23
C THR A 110 -31.47 4.71 19.75
N VAL A 111 -31.71 3.45 19.40
CA VAL A 111 -30.69 2.49 19.02
C VAL A 111 -31.17 1.58 17.89
N ASP A 112 -30.31 1.35 16.91
CA ASP A 112 -30.56 0.32 15.90
C ASP A 112 -30.22 -1.05 16.48
N VAL A 113 -31.20 -1.94 16.40
CA VAL A 113 -31.11 -3.27 16.98
C VAL A 113 -31.62 -4.33 16.02
N MET A 114 -31.16 -5.56 16.23
CA MET A 114 -31.68 -6.75 15.58
C MET A 114 -32.35 -7.61 16.64
N VAL A 115 -33.56 -8.07 16.33
CA VAL A 115 -34.35 -8.93 17.22
C VAL A 115 -33.80 -10.35 17.14
N ASP A 116 -33.56 -10.95 18.31
CA ASP A 116 -33.11 -12.34 18.44
C ASP A 116 -34.29 -13.26 18.73
N SER A 117 -35.09 -12.88 19.73
CA SER A 117 -36.26 -13.62 20.16
C SER A 117 -37.28 -12.69 20.82
N TRP A 118 -38.55 -13.04 20.67
CA TRP A 118 -39.64 -12.43 21.40
C TRP A 118 -40.67 -13.48 21.83
N GLU A 119 -41.30 -13.27 22.98
CA GLU A 119 -42.48 -14.02 23.40
C GLU A 119 -43.61 -13.05 23.71
N CYS A 120 -44.85 -13.42 23.40
CA CYS A 120 -46.05 -12.69 23.82
C CYS A 120 -46.90 -13.57 24.74
N ARG A 121 -47.32 -13.03 25.87
CA ARG A 121 -48.20 -13.66 26.84
C ARG A 121 -49.48 -12.87 27.00
N THR A 122 -50.60 -13.58 26.95
CA THR A 122 -51.95 -13.05 27.13
C THR A 122 -52.72 -13.96 28.08
N LYS A 123 -53.55 -13.39 28.94
CA LYS A 123 -54.48 -14.16 29.77
C LYS A 123 -55.88 -14.11 29.16
N ALA A 124 -56.61 -15.21 29.26
CA ALA A 124 -57.99 -15.27 28.76
C ALA A 124 -58.93 -14.26 29.46
N ASP A 125 -58.62 -13.94 30.72
CA ASP A 125 -59.42 -13.01 31.53
C ASP A 125 -59.11 -11.52 31.23
N GLU A 126 -58.01 -11.23 30.53
CA GLU A 126 -57.52 -9.87 30.23
C GLU A 126 -57.35 -9.70 28.71
N LEU A 127 -58.46 -9.48 28.00
CA LEU A 127 -58.46 -9.36 26.53
C LEU A 127 -57.82 -8.08 25.99
N ASN A 128 -57.49 -7.12 26.86
CA ASN A 128 -56.97 -5.81 26.49
C ASN A 128 -55.51 -5.60 26.92
N TYR A 129 -54.81 -6.68 27.28
CA TYR A 129 -53.44 -6.66 27.77
C TYR A 129 -52.58 -7.75 27.10
N TYR A 130 -51.50 -7.31 26.45
CA TYR A 130 -50.52 -8.18 25.79
C TYR A 130 -49.14 -7.87 26.36
N ALA A 131 -48.47 -8.85 26.96
CA ALA A 131 -47.13 -8.69 27.52
C ALA A 131 -46.09 -9.36 26.63
N PHE A 132 -45.01 -8.65 26.31
CA PHE A 132 -43.91 -9.07 25.47
C PHE A 132 -42.61 -9.12 26.25
N THR A 133 -41.81 -10.17 26.04
CA THR A 133 -40.39 -10.19 26.44
C THR A 133 -39.58 -10.20 25.16
N VAL A 134 -38.78 -9.15 24.92
CA VAL A 134 -38.00 -9.01 23.68
C VAL A 134 -36.52 -8.99 24.00
N THR A 135 -35.74 -9.83 23.32
CA THR A 135 -34.28 -9.82 23.36
C THR A 135 -33.70 -9.30 22.06
N VAL A 136 -32.84 -8.29 22.15
CA VAL A 136 -32.22 -7.63 21.01
C VAL A 136 -30.71 -7.52 21.15
N TYR A 137 -30.03 -7.49 20.02
CA TYR A 137 -28.62 -7.17 19.89
C TYR A 137 -28.43 -5.86 19.12
N PRO A 138 -27.34 -5.11 19.34
CA PRO A 138 -27.01 -3.96 18.49
C PRO A 138 -26.86 -4.42 17.04
N SER A 139 -27.30 -3.57 16.10
CA SER A 139 -27.10 -3.83 14.67
C SER A 139 -25.62 -3.98 14.33
N LEU A 140 -25.34 -4.74 13.27
CA LEU A 140 -23.99 -4.86 12.73
C LEU A 140 -23.54 -3.47 12.28
N GLN A 141 -22.53 -2.91 12.95
CA GLN A 141 -21.69 -1.89 12.35
C GLN A 141 -20.71 -2.68 11.50
N ASP A 142 -20.84 -2.59 10.17
CA ASP A 142 -19.89 -3.22 9.26
C ASP A 142 -18.54 -2.50 9.38
N THR A 143 -17.76 -2.92 10.37
CA THR A 143 -16.37 -2.56 10.58
C THR A 143 -15.47 -3.76 10.35
N ALA A 144 -15.91 -4.73 9.55
CA ALA A 144 -15.02 -5.76 9.04
C ALA A 144 -14.06 -5.08 8.04
N PRO A 145 -12.74 -5.37 8.07
CA PRO A 145 -11.86 -4.89 7.03
C PRO A 145 -12.31 -5.50 5.70
N ASP A 146 -12.67 -4.65 4.75
CA ASP A 146 -12.89 -5.08 3.37
C ASP A 146 -11.62 -5.75 2.84
N ALA A 147 -11.78 -6.80 2.05
CA ALA A 147 -10.69 -7.39 1.30
C ALA A 147 -10.17 -6.37 0.29
N GLU A 148 -9.24 -5.54 0.71
CA GLU A 148 -8.64 -4.52 -0.13
C GLU A 148 -7.74 -5.20 -1.16
N THR A 149 -8.00 -4.92 -2.44
CA THR A 149 -7.18 -5.45 -3.54
C THR A 149 -5.73 -4.99 -3.34
N ASP A 150 -4.78 -5.94 -3.41
CA ASP A 150 -3.36 -5.61 -3.44
C ASP A 150 -3.04 -4.91 -4.77
N THR A 151 -3.05 -3.59 -4.73
CA THR A 151 -2.83 -2.74 -5.91
C THR A 151 -1.43 -2.92 -6.48
N SER A 152 -0.44 -3.30 -5.65
CA SER A 152 0.93 -3.57 -6.11
C SER A 152 1.01 -4.87 -6.91
N ALA A 153 0.35 -5.93 -6.45
CA ALA A 153 0.25 -7.19 -7.18
C ALA A 153 -0.53 -7.02 -8.49
N ALA A 154 -1.56 -6.17 -8.52
CA ALA A 154 -2.30 -5.86 -9.73
C ALA A 154 -1.42 -5.18 -10.80
N VAL A 155 -0.55 -4.25 -10.41
CA VAL A 155 0.42 -3.61 -11.32
C VAL A 155 1.38 -4.63 -11.91
N SER A 156 1.99 -5.49 -11.09
CA SER A 156 2.91 -6.53 -11.58
C SER A 156 2.22 -7.53 -12.51
N ALA A 157 1.00 -7.97 -12.19
CA ALA A 157 0.23 -8.86 -13.05
C ALA A 157 -0.07 -8.20 -14.41
N GLN A 158 -0.43 -6.92 -14.41
CA GLN A 158 -0.70 -6.18 -15.64
C GLN A 158 0.57 -5.92 -16.46
N ALA A 159 1.71 -5.70 -15.80
CA ALA A 159 3.00 -5.57 -16.49
C ALA A 159 3.35 -6.85 -17.27
N VAL A 160 3.11 -8.02 -16.67
CA VAL A 160 3.26 -9.32 -17.37
C VAL A 160 2.33 -9.42 -18.58
N ALA A 161 1.06 -9.00 -18.44
CA ALA A 161 0.11 -9.02 -19.55
C ALA A 161 0.56 -8.11 -20.73
N VAL A 162 0.99 -6.88 -20.42
CA VAL A 162 1.50 -5.93 -21.41
C VAL A 162 2.76 -6.46 -22.09
N THR A 163 3.73 -6.99 -21.33
CA THR A 163 4.96 -7.55 -21.92
C THR A 163 4.68 -8.74 -22.83
N GLY A 164 3.69 -9.58 -22.50
CA GLY A 164 3.20 -10.63 -23.38
C GLY A 164 2.64 -10.08 -24.69
N SER A 165 1.71 -9.10 -24.62
CA SER A 165 1.11 -8.51 -25.83
C SER A 165 2.13 -7.81 -26.73
N LEU A 166 3.09 -7.12 -26.13
CA LEU A 166 4.20 -6.46 -26.83
C LEU A 166 5.08 -7.47 -27.60
N GLY A 167 5.33 -8.64 -27.00
CA GLY A 167 6.04 -9.74 -27.67
C GLY A 167 5.26 -10.29 -28.87
N ASP A 168 3.95 -10.47 -28.72
CA ASP A 168 3.05 -10.90 -29.79
C ASP A 168 2.96 -9.86 -30.92
N THR A 169 2.89 -8.57 -30.59
CA THR A 169 2.92 -7.46 -31.56
C THR A 169 4.22 -7.49 -32.34
N LEU A 170 5.38 -7.58 -31.68
CA LEU A 170 6.65 -7.66 -32.37
C LEU A 170 6.69 -8.87 -33.32
N SER A 171 6.30 -10.05 -32.83
CA SER A 171 6.37 -11.28 -33.62
C SER A 171 5.39 -11.28 -34.80
N SER A 172 4.21 -10.67 -34.65
CA SER A 172 3.16 -10.68 -35.68
C SER A 172 3.40 -9.64 -36.77
N VAL A 173 3.93 -8.47 -36.42
CA VAL A 173 4.18 -7.37 -37.35
C VAL A 173 5.49 -7.57 -38.11
N TRP A 174 6.47 -8.23 -37.50
CA TRP A 174 7.80 -8.42 -38.07
C TRP A 174 7.77 -9.29 -39.31
N GLN A 175 8.37 -8.79 -40.38
CA GLN A 175 8.46 -9.48 -41.67
C GLN A 175 9.91 -9.80 -42.02
N THR A 176 10.15 -10.99 -42.58
CA THR A 176 11.49 -11.38 -43.04
C THR A 176 11.98 -10.42 -44.12
N VAL A 177 13.13 -9.78 -43.89
CA VAL A 177 13.75 -8.87 -44.88
C VAL A 177 14.40 -9.71 -45.97
N LYS A 178 13.73 -9.80 -47.13
CA LYS A 178 14.24 -10.51 -48.32
C LYS A 178 15.03 -9.60 -49.28
N ASP A 179 14.94 -8.29 -49.08
CA ASP A 179 15.55 -7.28 -49.94
C ASP A 179 17.03 -7.06 -49.59
N GLY A 180 17.78 -6.48 -50.54
CA GLY A 180 19.25 -6.41 -50.58
C GLY A 180 19.99 -6.13 -49.27
N THR A 181 21.27 -6.52 -49.26
CA THR A 181 22.15 -6.55 -48.07
C THR A 181 22.05 -5.33 -47.15
N ALA A 182 21.90 -4.12 -47.70
CA ALA A 182 21.77 -2.88 -46.92
C ALA A 182 20.53 -2.84 -45.99
N ALA A 183 19.36 -3.31 -46.45
CA ALA A 183 18.14 -3.32 -45.64
C ALA A 183 18.23 -4.32 -44.48
N ALA A 184 18.78 -5.50 -44.74
CA ALA A 184 19.08 -6.48 -43.71
C ALA A 184 20.11 -5.92 -42.71
N THR A 185 21.16 -5.26 -43.18
CA THR A 185 22.16 -4.60 -42.32
C THR A 185 21.53 -3.54 -41.41
N ALA A 186 20.63 -2.70 -41.91
CA ALA A 186 19.95 -1.69 -41.10
C ALA A 186 19.09 -2.31 -39.97
N VAL A 187 18.37 -3.40 -40.26
CA VAL A 187 17.60 -4.12 -39.23
C VAL A 187 18.52 -4.79 -38.21
N MET A 188 19.62 -5.41 -38.66
CA MET A 188 20.61 -6.00 -37.76
C MET A 188 21.25 -4.94 -36.86
N GLU A 189 21.57 -3.76 -37.40
CA GLU A 189 22.12 -2.64 -36.64
C GLU A 189 21.12 -2.10 -35.61
N ALA A 190 19.82 -2.03 -35.96
CA ALA A 190 18.79 -1.63 -35.01
C ALA A 190 18.65 -2.63 -33.85
N VAL A 191 18.59 -3.94 -34.14
CA VAL A 191 18.53 -5.00 -33.10
C VAL A 191 19.80 -5.00 -32.25
N THR A 192 20.97 -4.93 -32.88
CA THR A 192 22.26 -4.85 -32.17
C THR A 192 22.31 -3.63 -31.27
N GLY A 193 21.82 -2.49 -31.76
CA GLY A 193 21.71 -1.29 -30.97
C GLY A 193 20.85 -1.52 -29.73
N VAL A 194 19.67 -2.13 -29.84
CA VAL A 194 18.79 -2.43 -28.69
C VAL A 194 19.52 -3.27 -27.65
N ILE A 195 20.23 -4.31 -28.10
CA ILE A 195 21.06 -5.15 -27.22
C ILE A 195 22.17 -4.35 -26.53
N ASP A 196 22.80 -3.41 -27.23
CA ASP A 196 23.85 -2.56 -26.66
C ASP A 196 23.28 -1.59 -25.60
N ASP A 197 22.10 -1.02 -25.82
CA ASP A 197 21.44 -0.16 -24.81
C ASP A 197 21.05 -0.96 -23.55
N ILE A 198 20.63 -2.22 -23.71
CA ILE A 198 20.35 -3.11 -22.58
C ILE A 198 21.65 -3.46 -21.85
N SER A 199 22.70 -3.81 -22.57
CA SER A 199 24.03 -4.10 -22.01
C SER A 199 24.58 -2.92 -21.21
N ASP A 200 24.51 -1.71 -21.77
CA ASP A 200 24.91 -0.47 -21.11
C ASP A 200 24.10 -0.22 -19.83
N ALA A 201 22.79 -0.49 -19.83
CA ALA A 201 21.97 -0.30 -18.65
C ALA A 201 22.40 -1.24 -17.51
N VAL A 202 22.81 -2.47 -17.85
CA VAL A 202 23.30 -3.49 -16.92
C VAL A 202 24.69 -3.15 -16.39
N ASP A 203 25.62 -2.73 -17.26
CA ASP A 203 26.99 -2.34 -16.86
C ASP A 203 26.99 -1.18 -15.86
N ASN A 204 26.04 -0.24 -16.02
CA ASN A 204 25.86 0.90 -15.12
C ASN A 204 25.26 0.54 -13.74
N LEU A 205 24.91 -0.72 -13.47
CA LEU A 205 24.44 -1.17 -12.15
C LEU A 205 25.57 -1.29 -11.12
N GLY A 206 26.83 -1.41 -11.55
CA GLY A 206 27.99 -1.53 -10.66
C GLY A 206 28.07 -2.86 -9.88
N VAL A 207 27.26 -3.86 -10.23
CA VAL A 207 27.22 -5.17 -9.58
C VAL A 207 28.12 -6.14 -10.35
N THR A 208 29.27 -6.53 -9.79
CA THR A 208 30.32 -7.24 -10.56
C THR A 208 30.15 -8.76 -10.66
N GLN A 209 29.31 -9.40 -9.84
CA GLN A 209 29.24 -10.87 -9.77
C GLN A 209 27.99 -11.49 -10.41
N THR A 210 26.84 -10.83 -10.42
CA THR A 210 25.58 -11.36 -10.99
C THR A 210 25.35 -10.97 -12.45
N VAL A 211 26.07 -9.95 -12.95
CA VAL A 211 25.92 -9.42 -14.32
C VAL A 211 26.40 -10.40 -15.40
N SER A 212 27.34 -11.29 -15.07
CA SER A 212 27.99 -12.19 -16.05
C SER A 212 27.01 -13.10 -16.81
N GLY A 213 25.93 -13.55 -16.17
CA GLY A 213 24.95 -14.43 -16.81
C GLY A 213 24.15 -13.72 -17.90
N LEU A 214 23.57 -12.56 -17.57
CA LEU A 214 22.83 -11.75 -18.53
C LEU A 214 23.75 -11.22 -19.63
N MET A 215 24.95 -10.75 -19.28
CA MET A 215 25.91 -10.25 -20.27
C MET A 215 26.37 -11.34 -21.25
N GLY A 216 26.53 -12.58 -20.78
CA GLY A 216 26.77 -13.73 -21.63
C GLY A 216 25.60 -14.00 -22.59
N SER A 217 24.36 -13.90 -22.11
CA SER A 217 23.17 -14.06 -22.96
C SER A 217 23.03 -12.94 -24.01
N LEU A 218 23.30 -11.68 -23.64
CA LEU A 218 23.30 -10.53 -24.54
C LEU A 218 24.38 -10.67 -25.63
N SER A 219 25.56 -11.14 -25.24
CA SER A 219 26.66 -11.42 -26.18
C SER A 219 26.30 -12.54 -27.17
N ALA A 220 25.66 -13.61 -26.68
CA ALA A 220 25.17 -14.69 -27.53
C ALA A 220 24.04 -14.23 -28.47
N MET A 221 23.13 -13.37 -27.99
CA MET A 221 22.12 -12.73 -28.82
C MET A 221 22.75 -11.89 -29.93
N LYS A 222 23.75 -11.06 -29.60
CA LYS A 222 24.50 -10.24 -30.57
C LYS A 222 25.16 -11.09 -31.65
N GLY A 223 25.76 -12.22 -31.28
CA GLY A 223 26.34 -13.19 -32.23
C GLY A 223 25.32 -13.92 -33.10
N SER A 224 24.06 -14.01 -32.67
CA SER A 224 22.98 -14.73 -33.37
C SER A 224 21.97 -13.81 -34.08
N VAL A 225 22.17 -12.48 -34.07
CA VAL A 225 21.26 -11.50 -34.69
C VAL A 225 20.90 -11.87 -36.13
N THR A 226 21.86 -12.32 -36.95
CA THR A 226 21.62 -12.74 -38.34
C THR A 226 20.58 -13.86 -38.46
N SER A 227 20.54 -14.78 -37.49
CA SER A 227 19.53 -15.84 -37.43
C SER A 227 18.22 -15.33 -36.84
N LEU A 228 18.30 -14.51 -35.78
CA LEU A 228 17.13 -14.00 -35.05
C LEU A 228 16.24 -13.09 -35.90
N ILE A 229 16.82 -12.25 -36.78
CA ILE A 229 16.01 -11.39 -37.67
C ILE A 229 15.10 -12.17 -38.62
N ASN A 230 15.42 -13.46 -38.85
CA ASN A 230 14.63 -14.38 -39.66
C ASN A 230 13.68 -15.26 -38.82
N GLN A 231 13.73 -15.15 -37.48
CA GLN A 231 12.92 -15.90 -36.52
C GLN A 231 12.21 -14.91 -35.56
N PRO A 232 11.14 -14.24 -36.00
CA PRO A 232 10.53 -13.13 -35.26
C PRO A 232 10.05 -13.51 -33.85
N ALA A 233 9.48 -14.70 -33.67
CA ALA A 233 9.04 -15.18 -32.36
C ALA A 233 10.23 -15.38 -31.39
N MET A 234 11.37 -15.89 -31.90
CA MET A 234 12.59 -16.06 -31.11
C MET A 234 13.26 -14.73 -30.80
N LEU A 235 13.25 -13.78 -31.75
CA LEU A 235 13.73 -12.42 -31.51
C LEU A 235 12.92 -11.75 -30.40
N ALA A 236 11.60 -11.81 -30.47
CA ALA A 236 10.71 -11.22 -29.48
C ALA A 236 10.93 -11.82 -28.08
N SER A 237 10.93 -13.16 -27.97
CA SER A 237 11.17 -13.82 -26.69
C SER A 237 12.56 -13.54 -26.11
N SER A 238 13.60 -13.47 -26.95
CA SER A 238 14.96 -13.15 -26.52
C SER A 238 15.07 -11.72 -26.00
N LEU A 239 14.45 -10.74 -26.68
CA LEU A 239 14.46 -9.35 -26.25
C LEU A 239 13.63 -9.13 -24.98
N MET A 240 12.43 -9.71 -24.89
CA MET A 240 11.61 -9.65 -23.67
C MET A 240 12.30 -10.35 -22.49
N GLY A 241 12.98 -11.46 -22.74
CA GLY A 241 13.82 -12.15 -21.75
C GLY A 241 15.03 -11.32 -21.31
N ALA A 242 15.67 -10.59 -22.22
CA ALA A 242 16.77 -9.69 -21.88
C ALA A 242 16.28 -8.53 -20.98
N LEU A 243 15.11 -7.94 -21.29
CA LEU A 243 14.50 -6.90 -20.48
C LEU A 243 14.08 -7.41 -19.09
N SER A 244 13.45 -8.57 -19.00
CA SER A 244 13.14 -9.18 -17.70
C SER A 244 14.42 -9.54 -16.92
N GLY A 245 15.49 -9.93 -17.62
CA GLY A 245 16.83 -10.11 -17.08
C GLY A 245 17.38 -8.85 -16.41
N VAL A 246 17.16 -7.66 -16.97
CA VAL A 246 17.54 -6.39 -16.30
C VAL A 246 16.83 -6.25 -14.97
N SER A 247 15.52 -6.54 -14.93
CA SER A 247 14.73 -6.43 -13.71
C SER A 247 15.20 -7.39 -12.61
N SER A 248 15.62 -8.61 -12.97
CA SER A 248 16.07 -9.62 -11.99
C SER A 248 17.46 -9.33 -11.41
N LEU A 249 18.28 -8.53 -12.10
CA LEU A 249 19.56 -8.04 -11.60
C LEU A 249 19.44 -6.78 -10.73
N CYS A 250 18.32 -6.06 -10.84
CA CYS A 250 18.11 -4.85 -10.08
C CYS A 250 17.50 -5.18 -8.71
N ASP A 251 18.04 -4.54 -7.66
CA ASP A 251 17.32 -4.44 -6.40
C ASP A 251 16.20 -3.39 -6.53
N THR A 252 15.22 -3.44 -5.62
CA THR A 252 14.11 -2.47 -5.55
C THR A 252 14.55 -1.00 -5.55
N ARG A 253 15.80 -0.72 -5.12
CA ARG A 253 16.38 0.62 -5.09
C ARG A 253 16.92 1.10 -6.44
N THR A 254 17.56 0.22 -7.20
CA THR A 254 18.21 0.59 -8.46
C THR A 254 17.26 0.45 -9.64
N ALA A 255 16.30 -0.48 -9.57
CA ALA A 255 15.36 -0.82 -10.63
C ALA A 255 14.72 0.42 -11.27
N PHE A 256 14.09 1.29 -10.47
CA PHE A 256 13.39 2.47 -11.00
C PHE A 256 14.34 3.42 -11.77
N SER A 257 15.55 3.64 -11.24
CA SER A 257 16.53 4.51 -11.90
C SER A 257 17.10 3.89 -13.18
N THR A 258 17.33 2.58 -13.20
CA THR A 258 17.81 1.83 -14.36
C THR A 258 16.80 1.88 -15.48
N TRP A 259 15.53 1.58 -15.18
CA TRP A 259 14.45 1.65 -16.14
C TRP A 259 14.16 3.08 -16.61
N ASN A 260 14.34 4.09 -15.77
CA ASN A 260 14.25 5.49 -16.18
C ASN A 260 15.30 5.82 -17.26
N ARG A 261 16.56 5.42 -17.07
CA ARG A 261 17.62 5.63 -18.06
C ARG A 261 17.38 4.85 -19.36
N LEU A 262 16.97 3.59 -19.24
CA LEU A 262 16.73 2.73 -20.39
C LEU A 262 15.52 3.22 -21.22
N ALA A 263 14.44 3.63 -20.55
CA ALA A 263 13.28 4.24 -21.20
C ALA A 263 13.67 5.51 -21.98
N GLN A 264 14.50 6.38 -21.39
CA GLN A 264 15.00 7.58 -22.09
C GLN A 264 15.85 7.25 -23.32
N ARG A 265 16.65 6.17 -23.29
CA ARG A 265 17.42 5.71 -24.45
C ARG A 265 16.51 5.20 -25.57
N PHE A 266 15.54 4.37 -25.24
CA PHE A 266 14.57 3.87 -26.21
C PHE A 266 13.65 4.96 -26.76
N GLU A 267 13.31 5.98 -25.95
CA GLU A 267 12.55 7.14 -26.39
C GLU A 267 13.31 7.93 -27.46
N ARG A 268 14.62 8.16 -27.26
CA ARG A 268 15.48 8.79 -28.28
C ARG A 268 15.53 7.97 -29.56
N ARG A 269 15.58 6.64 -29.48
CA ARG A 269 15.55 5.76 -30.66
C ARG A 269 14.22 5.80 -31.39
N HIS A 270 13.13 5.71 -30.66
CA HIS A 270 11.80 5.80 -31.22
C HIS A 270 11.59 7.13 -31.93
N ALA A 271 11.98 8.24 -31.30
CA ALA A 271 11.95 9.58 -31.90
C ALA A 271 12.85 9.70 -33.13
N ALA A 272 14.05 9.10 -33.13
CA ALA A 272 14.94 9.10 -34.27
C ALA A 272 14.38 8.32 -35.48
N THR A 273 13.56 7.29 -35.24
CA THR A 273 12.84 6.58 -36.31
C THR A 273 11.64 7.38 -36.82
N ALA A 274 10.87 8.01 -35.93
CA ALA A 274 9.76 8.87 -36.32
C ALA A 274 10.22 10.10 -37.13
N GLY A 275 11.33 10.75 -36.72
CA GLY A 275 11.91 11.88 -37.43
C GLY A 275 12.46 11.55 -38.82
N ARG A 276 12.77 10.28 -39.11
CA ARG A 276 13.18 9.81 -40.45
C ARG A 276 12.01 9.73 -41.44
N GLN A 277 10.76 9.64 -40.98
CA GLN A 277 9.58 9.55 -41.85
C GLN A 277 9.24 10.86 -42.61
N GLY A 278 10.04 11.93 -42.44
CA GLY A 278 9.91 13.20 -43.18
C GLY A 278 11.22 13.79 -43.70
N ALA A 279 12.35 13.11 -43.50
CA ALA A 279 13.66 13.56 -43.96
C ALA A 279 14.07 12.78 -45.22
N ILE A 280 14.51 13.49 -46.27
CA ILE A 280 15.13 12.87 -47.45
C ILE A 280 16.45 12.23 -46.97
N THR A 281 16.39 10.95 -46.59
CA THR A 281 17.55 10.20 -46.10
C THR A 281 18.19 9.49 -47.29
N THR A 282 19.48 9.72 -47.53
CA THR A 282 20.25 9.13 -48.64
C THR A 282 20.46 7.60 -48.50
N SER A 283 19.99 7.00 -47.40
CA SER A 283 19.94 5.56 -47.16
C SER A 283 18.54 5.05 -47.47
N TYR A 284 18.38 4.43 -48.64
CA TYR A 284 17.10 3.85 -49.06
C TYR A 284 16.94 2.47 -48.39
N ASN A 285 16.36 2.44 -47.19
CA ASN A 285 15.94 1.19 -46.58
C ASN A 285 14.67 0.68 -47.29
N SER A 286 14.45 -0.64 -47.33
CA SER A 286 13.19 -1.14 -47.86
C SER A 286 12.05 -0.80 -46.89
N PRO A 287 10.80 -0.59 -47.37
CA PRO A 287 9.65 -0.29 -46.51
C PRO A 287 9.44 -1.34 -45.41
N VAL A 288 9.81 -2.59 -45.69
CA VAL A 288 9.76 -3.70 -44.73
C VAL A 288 10.77 -3.48 -43.59
N ALA A 289 12.01 -3.10 -43.92
CA ALA A 289 13.03 -2.81 -42.91
C ALA A 289 12.63 -1.63 -42.02
N GLU A 290 12.09 -0.56 -42.61
CA GLU A 290 11.60 0.60 -41.86
C GLU A 290 10.48 0.22 -40.89
N LYS A 291 9.51 -0.58 -41.35
CA LYS A 291 8.40 -1.06 -40.52
C LYS A 291 8.91 -1.94 -39.36
N ASN A 292 9.84 -2.86 -39.62
CA ASN A 292 10.44 -3.69 -38.59
C ASN A 292 11.17 -2.86 -37.53
N ILE A 293 11.98 -1.88 -37.95
CA ILE A 293 12.73 -1.00 -37.04
C ILE A 293 11.77 -0.13 -36.22
N ALA A 294 10.72 0.43 -36.83
CA ALA A 294 9.72 1.22 -36.14
C ALA A 294 8.98 0.39 -35.07
N THR A 295 8.57 -0.83 -35.43
CA THR A 295 7.91 -1.76 -34.51
C THR A 295 8.85 -2.15 -33.36
N LEU A 296 10.11 -2.48 -33.65
CA LEU A 296 11.13 -2.78 -32.64
C LEU A 296 11.24 -1.65 -31.61
N ASN A 297 11.44 -0.42 -32.10
CA ASN A 297 11.68 0.72 -31.22
C ASN A 297 10.44 1.09 -30.40
N TYR A 298 9.23 0.95 -30.97
CA TYR A 298 7.99 1.08 -30.23
C TYR A 298 7.88 0.02 -29.12
N VAL A 299 8.06 -1.26 -29.45
CA VAL A 299 7.92 -2.37 -28.49
C VAL A 299 8.93 -2.24 -27.35
N MET A 300 10.19 -1.92 -27.64
CA MET A 300 11.22 -1.72 -26.63
C MET A 300 10.91 -0.53 -25.72
N LEU A 301 10.42 0.59 -26.27
CA LEU A 301 10.01 1.75 -25.49
C LEU A 301 8.82 1.41 -24.58
N ALA A 302 7.76 0.79 -25.11
CA ALA A 302 6.58 0.40 -24.34
C ALA A 302 6.93 -0.61 -23.23
N ALA A 303 7.79 -1.57 -23.51
CA ALA A 303 8.27 -2.53 -22.51
C ALA A 303 9.08 -1.83 -21.40
N ALA A 304 9.98 -0.91 -21.75
CA ALA A 304 10.75 -0.17 -20.75
C ALA A 304 9.86 0.73 -19.87
N GLN A 305 8.83 1.38 -20.43
CA GLN A 305 7.86 2.12 -19.62
C GLN A 305 7.05 1.20 -18.70
N THR A 306 6.72 0.00 -19.16
CA THR A 306 6.01 -1.03 -18.38
C THR A 306 6.83 -1.46 -17.16
N TYR A 307 8.09 -1.86 -17.38
CA TYR A 307 8.98 -2.23 -16.27
C TYR A 307 9.32 -1.06 -15.35
N ARG A 308 9.40 0.17 -15.88
CA ARG A 308 9.58 1.39 -15.07
C ARG A 308 8.39 1.63 -14.15
N ALA A 309 7.18 1.42 -14.64
CA ALA A 309 5.95 1.56 -13.86
C ALA A 309 5.86 0.49 -12.76
N GLU A 310 6.20 -0.76 -13.08
CA GLU A 310 6.30 -1.83 -12.09
C GLU A 310 7.37 -1.52 -11.03
N ALA A 311 8.57 -1.09 -11.46
CA ALA A 311 9.66 -0.73 -10.55
C ALA A 311 9.27 0.45 -9.63
N ALA A 312 8.43 1.38 -10.07
CA ALA A 312 7.90 2.44 -9.22
C ALA A 312 6.96 1.89 -8.13
N SER A 313 6.06 0.98 -8.50
CA SER A 313 5.17 0.31 -7.54
C SER A 313 5.95 -0.45 -6.47
N GLN A 314 7.01 -1.17 -6.87
CA GLN A 314 7.90 -1.89 -5.96
C GLN A 314 8.73 -0.93 -5.09
N ALA A 315 9.25 0.16 -5.67
CA ALA A 315 9.99 1.19 -4.94
C ALA A 315 9.12 1.88 -3.87
N LEU A 316 7.83 2.08 -4.13
CA LEU A 316 6.86 2.56 -3.14
C LEU A 316 6.66 1.55 -2.00
N THR A 317 6.56 0.26 -2.30
CA THR A 317 6.50 -0.78 -1.25
C THR A 317 7.73 -0.71 -0.33
N ALA A 318 8.93 -0.60 -0.90
CA ALA A 318 10.16 -0.46 -0.11
C ALA A 318 10.20 0.85 0.70
N ALA A 319 9.67 1.96 0.17
CA ALA A 319 9.58 3.23 0.88
C ALA A 319 8.62 3.16 2.08
N LEU A 320 7.47 2.51 1.93
CA LEU A 320 6.51 2.31 3.01
C LEU A 320 7.07 1.41 4.11
N ASP A 321 7.74 0.33 3.73
CA ASP A 321 8.40 -0.55 4.70
C ASP A 321 9.54 0.16 5.44
N PHE A 322 10.28 1.03 4.75
CA PHE A 322 11.27 1.89 5.38
C PHE A 322 10.63 2.84 6.40
N SER A 323 9.54 3.51 6.04
CA SER A 323 8.80 4.41 6.94
C SER A 323 8.34 3.69 8.21
N ARG A 324 7.69 2.53 8.06
CA ARG A 324 7.21 1.73 9.19
C ARG A 324 8.34 1.28 10.12
N ARG A 325 9.52 0.96 9.58
CA ARG A 325 10.70 0.60 10.39
C ARG A 325 11.20 1.80 11.19
N MET A 326 11.22 2.99 10.60
CA MET A 326 11.62 4.22 11.28
C MET A 326 10.63 4.58 12.40
N ASP A 327 9.33 4.48 12.15
CA ASP A 327 8.28 4.74 13.14
C ASP A 327 8.37 3.76 14.33
N ASN A 328 8.58 2.47 14.03
CA ASN A 328 8.76 1.45 15.06
C ASN A 328 10.04 1.64 15.88
N ALA A 329 11.14 2.07 15.23
CA ALA A 329 12.39 2.38 15.91
C ALA A 329 12.24 3.60 16.84
N ALA A 330 11.48 4.62 16.43
CA ALA A 330 11.19 5.79 17.26
C ALA A 330 10.32 5.46 18.49
N ARG A 331 9.48 4.41 18.41
CA ARG A 331 8.55 4.00 19.48
C ARG A 331 9.13 2.94 20.43
N ALA A 332 10.24 2.30 20.10
CA ALA A 332 10.87 1.31 20.96
C ALA A 332 11.49 1.99 22.20
N PRO A 333 11.23 1.48 23.43
CA PRO A 333 11.95 1.97 24.60
C PRO A 333 13.43 1.63 24.45
N VAL A 334 14.30 2.63 24.60
CA VAL A 334 15.75 2.40 24.72
C VAL A 334 15.97 1.63 26.01
N LEU A 335 16.18 0.32 25.91
CA LEU A 335 16.71 -0.46 27.00
C LEU A 335 18.20 -0.14 27.08
N ASP A 336 18.57 0.79 27.97
CA ASP A 336 19.94 0.91 28.47
C ASP A 336 20.30 -0.37 29.22
N ALA A 337 20.71 -1.41 28.50
CA ALA A 337 21.40 -2.53 29.09
C ALA A 337 22.85 -2.10 29.34
N PRO A 338 23.33 -2.03 30.60
CA PRO A 338 24.74 -1.82 30.84
C PRO A 338 25.51 -2.95 30.18
N SER A 339 26.49 -2.61 29.36
CA SER A 339 27.39 -3.54 28.69
C SER A 339 28.18 -4.34 29.72
N THR A 340 27.65 -5.48 30.17
CA THR A 340 28.44 -6.50 30.84
C THR A 340 29.08 -7.39 29.80
N THR A 341 30.39 -7.21 29.67
CA THR A 341 31.33 -8.18 29.12
C THR A 341 31.07 -9.60 29.63
N THR A 342 31.49 -10.58 28.81
CA THR A 342 31.67 -12.03 29.05
C THR A 342 30.46 -12.97 29.01
N GLY A 343 30.56 -13.98 28.13
CA GLY A 343 29.91 -15.28 28.34
C GLY A 343 29.35 -15.93 27.07
N THR A 344 30.17 -16.68 26.34
CA THR A 344 29.74 -17.68 25.34
C THR A 344 28.81 -18.73 25.96
N ALA A 345 27.62 -18.91 25.39
CA ALA A 345 26.89 -20.18 25.45
C ALA A 345 26.02 -20.34 24.18
N SER A 346 26.32 -21.38 23.40
CA SER A 346 25.54 -21.84 22.26
C SER A 346 24.35 -22.69 22.74
N GLY A 347 23.21 -22.60 22.05
CA GLY A 347 22.09 -23.53 22.24
C GLY A 347 20.73 -23.05 21.76
N ALA A 348 20.43 -23.33 20.48
CA ALA A 348 19.10 -23.59 19.87
C ALA A 348 18.10 -22.43 19.59
N SER A 349 18.24 -21.85 18.39
CA SER A 349 17.27 -21.77 17.27
C SER A 349 15.78 -21.39 17.49
N SER A 350 15.36 -20.23 16.97
CA SER A 350 14.54 -20.14 15.73
C SER A 350 14.37 -18.68 15.22
N THR A 351 14.40 -18.56 13.88
CA THR A 351 14.02 -17.42 13.01
C THR A 351 15.10 -16.35 12.74
N SER A 352 15.66 -16.48 11.53
CA SER A 352 16.70 -15.73 10.84
C SER A 352 16.64 -14.20 10.93
N ALA A 353 17.64 -13.61 11.59
CA ALA A 353 18.16 -12.30 11.26
C ALA A 353 19.62 -12.47 10.86
N THR A 354 19.96 -12.13 9.61
CA THR A 354 21.34 -12.12 9.12
C THR A 354 22.05 -10.95 9.78
N VAL A 355 22.70 -11.18 10.93
CA VAL A 355 23.61 -10.22 11.55
C VAL A 355 24.93 -10.30 10.80
N THR A 356 25.16 -9.34 9.89
CA THR A 356 26.49 -9.07 9.35
C THR A 356 27.35 -8.55 10.49
N GLN A 357 28.20 -9.40 11.06
CA GLN A 357 29.22 -8.99 12.03
C GLN A 357 30.25 -8.11 11.32
N GLY A 358 30.18 -6.80 11.54
CA GLY A 358 31.25 -5.88 11.19
C GLY A 358 32.45 -6.12 12.11
N GLN A 359 33.58 -6.52 11.53
CA GLN A 359 34.85 -6.62 12.24
C GLN A 359 35.28 -5.23 12.73
N LEU A 360 35.46 -5.08 14.03
CA LEU A 360 36.12 -3.93 14.66
C LEU A 360 37.63 -4.00 14.35
N GLN A 361 38.11 -3.23 13.38
CA GLN A 361 39.55 -2.94 13.26
C GLN A 361 39.91 -1.78 14.19
N LEU A 362 40.67 -2.09 15.23
CA LEU A 362 41.27 -1.12 16.14
C LEU A 362 42.54 -0.56 15.49
N THR A 363 42.48 0.64 14.89
CA THR A 363 43.68 1.34 14.42
C THR A 363 44.30 2.09 15.61
N ALA A 364 45.58 1.81 15.89
CA ALA A 364 46.33 2.38 17.01
C ALA A 364 46.50 3.90 16.90
N ILE A 365 46.51 4.56 18.06
CA ILE A 365 46.73 5.99 18.25
C ILE A 365 48.20 6.32 17.97
N THR A 366 48.47 7.16 16.97
CA THR A 366 49.75 7.86 16.83
C THR A 366 49.69 9.16 17.65
N PRO A 367 50.73 9.49 18.45
CA PRO A 367 50.79 10.74 19.19
C PRO A 367 51.34 11.84 18.29
N ASP A 368 50.48 12.47 17.49
CA ASP A 368 50.77 13.78 16.92
C ASP A 368 49.48 14.59 16.82
N GLY A 369 49.53 15.83 17.32
CA GLY A 369 48.40 16.69 17.65
C GLY A 369 47.58 17.21 16.47
N GLY A 370 47.04 16.32 15.64
CA GLY A 370 45.99 16.62 14.67
C GLY A 370 44.63 16.59 15.34
N PHE A 371 43.80 17.60 15.07
CA PHE A 371 42.39 17.60 15.45
C PHE A 371 41.72 16.37 14.83
N SER A 372 41.50 15.36 15.67
CA SER A 372 40.75 14.15 15.31
C SER A 372 39.30 14.56 15.08
N GLN A 373 38.88 14.51 13.82
CA GLN A 373 37.48 14.70 13.44
C GLN A 373 36.69 13.65 14.23
N VAL A 374 35.89 14.11 15.20
CA VAL A 374 34.93 13.26 15.91
C VAL A 374 33.91 12.83 14.86
N SER A 375 34.19 11.70 14.23
CA SER A 375 33.22 10.97 13.44
C SER A 375 32.22 10.40 14.42
N PHE A 376 31.09 11.09 14.58
CA PHE A 376 29.89 10.47 15.13
C PHE A 376 29.52 9.34 14.17
N SER A 377 29.91 8.11 14.52
CA SER A 377 29.40 6.92 13.86
C SER A 377 27.91 6.84 14.19
N ASP A 378 27.11 7.37 13.26
CA ASP A 378 25.66 7.35 13.34
C ASP A 378 25.20 5.90 13.41
N SER A 379 24.47 5.58 14.47
CA SER A 379 23.74 4.33 14.63
C SER A 379 22.63 4.29 13.57
N GLY A 380 22.97 3.82 12.36
CA GLY A 380 22.00 3.42 11.33
C GLY A 380 22.17 4.11 9.99
N THR A 381 23.22 3.77 9.22
CA THR A 381 23.29 4.07 7.79
C THR A 381 22.31 3.21 6.98
N ALA A 382 21.02 3.36 7.23
CA ALA A 382 20.01 2.82 6.35
C ALA A 382 19.98 3.69 5.08
N THR A 383 20.49 3.17 3.96
CA THR A 383 20.43 3.83 2.65
C THR A 383 18.99 4.30 2.38
N PRO A 384 18.77 5.58 2.04
CA PRO A 384 17.43 6.16 1.94
C PRO A 384 16.59 5.47 0.84
N PRO A 385 15.26 5.41 1.00
CA PRO A 385 14.37 4.87 -0.02
C PRO A 385 14.31 5.79 -1.25
N VAL A 386 13.83 5.25 -2.37
CA VAL A 386 13.68 6.00 -3.63
C VAL A 386 12.65 7.13 -3.49
N PHE A 387 11.58 6.88 -2.72
CA PHE A 387 10.54 7.86 -2.42
C PHE A 387 10.52 8.14 -0.93
N GLU A 388 10.40 9.42 -0.56
CA GLU A 388 10.41 9.82 0.84
C GLU A 388 9.13 10.57 1.24
N SER A 389 8.33 11.04 0.28
CA SER A 389 7.15 11.86 0.53
C SER A 389 6.01 11.63 -0.47
N VAL A 390 4.80 12.06 -0.11
CA VAL A 390 3.63 12.07 -1.00
C VAL A 390 3.90 12.92 -2.27
N SER A 391 4.64 14.02 -2.15
CA SER A 391 5.04 14.89 -3.27
C SER A 391 5.86 14.13 -4.32
N ASP A 392 6.77 13.25 -3.88
CA ASP A 392 7.57 12.41 -4.79
C ASP A 392 6.68 11.45 -5.58
N ILE A 393 5.65 10.92 -4.93
CA ILE A 393 4.68 10.02 -5.55
C ILE A 393 3.80 10.77 -6.55
N GLY A 394 3.32 11.97 -6.21
CA GLY A 394 2.54 12.79 -7.15
C GLY A 394 3.33 13.14 -8.42
N LYS A 395 4.61 13.55 -8.26
CA LYS A 395 5.50 13.84 -9.41
C LYS A 395 5.74 12.59 -10.27
N THR A 396 5.96 11.43 -9.65
CA THR A 396 6.23 10.19 -10.38
C THR A 396 5.00 9.59 -11.04
N ALA A 397 3.84 9.63 -10.40
CA ALA A 397 2.57 9.22 -10.98
C ALA A 397 2.23 10.05 -12.22
N ALA A 398 2.36 11.38 -12.15
CA ALA A 398 2.14 12.27 -13.30
C ALA A 398 3.12 11.97 -14.45
N MET A 399 4.40 11.79 -14.14
CA MET A 399 5.44 11.47 -15.13
C MET A 399 5.20 10.11 -15.80
N LEU A 400 4.87 9.07 -15.04
CA LEU A 400 4.59 7.74 -15.57
C LEU A 400 3.28 7.73 -16.37
N GLY A 401 2.26 8.44 -15.90
CA GLY A 401 0.99 8.63 -16.62
C GLY A 401 1.22 9.23 -18.01
N ALA A 402 1.98 10.33 -18.10
CA ALA A 402 2.30 10.98 -19.37
C ALA A 402 3.16 10.09 -20.30
N ALA A 403 4.12 9.35 -19.74
CA ALA A 403 4.96 8.44 -20.51
C ALA A 403 4.17 7.25 -21.08
N LEU A 404 3.25 6.69 -20.28
CA LEU A 404 2.34 5.63 -20.74
C LEU A 404 1.33 6.16 -21.77
N ASP A 405 0.78 7.36 -21.58
CA ASP A 405 -0.11 8.01 -22.56
C ASP A 405 0.57 8.15 -23.93
N THR A 406 1.85 8.52 -23.94
CA THR A 406 2.63 8.65 -25.19
C THR A 406 2.67 7.32 -25.96
N VAL A 407 3.01 6.21 -25.28
CA VAL A 407 3.06 4.90 -25.95
C VAL A 407 1.67 4.34 -26.30
N ILE A 408 0.63 4.68 -25.52
CA ILE A 408 -0.77 4.34 -25.84
C ILE A 408 -1.21 5.03 -27.14
N LEU A 409 -0.88 6.32 -27.30
CA LEU A 409 -1.17 7.06 -28.53
C LEU A 409 -0.43 6.44 -29.73
N THR A 410 0.86 6.16 -29.59
CA THR A 410 1.64 5.48 -30.63
C THR A 410 1.06 4.11 -31.00
N ALA A 411 0.65 3.31 -30.01
CA ALA A 411 0.01 2.02 -30.25
C ALA A 411 -1.29 2.18 -31.06
N SER A 412 -2.10 3.19 -30.70
CA SER A 412 -3.36 3.50 -31.37
C SER A 412 -3.15 3.95 -32.82
N GLU A 413 -2.17 4.84 -33.06
CA GLU A 413 -1.80 5.31 -34.40
C GLU A 413 -1.30 4.18 -35.31
N GLN A 414 -0.59 3.20 -34.74
CA GLN A 414 -0.09 2.03 -35.46
C GLN A 414 -1.14 0.89 -35.59
N GLY A 415 -2.32 1.05 -35.00
CA GLY A 415 -3.40 0.05 -35.04
C GLY A 415 -3.21 -1.13 -34.08
N PHE A 416 -2.30 -1.04 -33.11
CA PHE A 416 -2.03 -2.06 -32.10
C PHE A 416 -3.06 -1.98 -30.96
N SER A 417 -4.31 -2.34 -31.28
CA SER A 417 -5.44 -2.23 -30.36
C SER A 417 -5.24 -2.98 -29.05
N THR A 418 -4.73 -4.22 -29.08
CA THR A 418 -4.44 -5.01 -27.88
C THR A 418 -3.47 -4.29 -26.95
N ASP A 419 -2.33 -3.82 -27.48
CA ASP A 419 -1.34 -3.09 -26.68
C ASP A 419 -1.92 -1.80 -26.10
N SER A 420 -2.70 -1.05 -26.90
CA SER A 420 -3.34 0.19 -26.43
C SER A 420 -4.23 -0.05 -25.21
N VAL A 421 -5.01 -1.13 -25.21
CA VAL A 421 -5.91 -1.50 -24.11
C VAL A 421 -5.11 -1.96 -22.89
N GLN A 422 -4.13 -2.84 -23.08
CA GLN A 422 -3.30 -3.36 -22.00
C GLN A 422 -2.47 -2.26 -21.33
N LEU A 423 -1.92 -1.33 -22.11
CA LEU A 423 -1.18 -0.17 -21.61
C LEU A 423 -2.10 0.84 -20.89
N THR A 424 -3.32 1.04 -21.39
CA THR A 424 -4.32 1.89 -20.71
C THR A 424 -4.69 1.31 -19.34
N GLN A 425 -4.91 0.00 -19.28
CA GLN A 425 -5.17 -0.68 -18.02
C GLN A 425 -3.97 -0.59 -17.05
N LEU A 426 -2.75 -0.76 -17.56
CA LEU A 426 -1.54 -0.57 -16.75
C LEU A 426 -1.45 0.85 -16.18
N ARG A 427 -1.69 1.87 -17.01
CA ARG A 427 -1.67 3.27 -16.59
C ARG A 427 -2.66 3.53 -15.45
N LEU A 428 -3.90 3.04 -15.60
CA LEU A 428 -4.93 3.19 -14.56
C LEU A 428 -4.52 2.52 -13.26
N LEU A 429 -4.02 1.29 -13.32
CA LEU A 429 -3.58 0.55 -12.14
C LEU A 429 -2.38 1.21 -11.45
N VAL A 430 -1.38 1.65 -12.21
CA VAL A 430 -0.17 2.27 -11.67
C VAL A 430 -0.48 3.61 -11.01
N VAL A 431 -1.28 4.46 -11.64
CA VAL A 431 -1.67 5.75 -11.05
C VAL A 431 -2.49 5.53 -9.79
N ALA A 432 -3.50 4.65 -9.84
CA ALA A 432 -4.31 4.33 -8.66
C ALA A 432 -3.48 3.72 -7.52
N ASP A 433 -2.55 2.82 -7.84
CA ASP A 433 -1.64 2.20 -6.88
C ASP A 433 -0.73 3.22 -6.20
N LEU A 434 -0.06 4.06 -6.99
CA LEU A 434 0.84 5.10 -6.50
C LEU A 434 0.08 6.13 -5.67
N GLU A 435 -1.03 6.66 -6.15
CA GLU A 435 -1.81 7.66 -5.41
C GLU A 435 -2.37 7.09 -4.11
N LYS A 436 -2.95 5.88 -4.14
CA LYS A 436 -3.57 5.27 -2.96
C LYS A 436 -2.56 4.92 -1.88
N ARG A 437 -1.48 4.22 -2.24
CA ARG A 437 -0.47 3.79 -1.26
C ARG A 437 0.49 4.93 -0.91
N GLY A 438 0.69 5.88 -1.81
CA GLY A 438 1.55 7.05 -1.61
C GLY A 438 1.08 7.94 -0.47
N LEU A 439 -0.23 7.99 -0.17
CA LEU A 439 -0.79 8.73 0.97
C LEU A 439 -0.30 8.25 2.33
N GLN A 440 0.27 7.03 2.42
CA GLN A 440 0.88 6.51 3.65
C GLN A 440 2.29 7.07 3.90
N LEU A 441 2.91 7.75 2.92
CA LEU A 441 4.17 8.45 3.11
C LEU A 441 3.96 9.81 3.78
N ALA A 442 5.03 10.36 4.34
CA ALA A 442 5.02 11.67 4.96
C ALA A 442 4.67 12.79 3.95
N GLY A 443 3.93 13.79 4.42
CA GLY A 443 3.70 15.02 3.66
C GLY A 443 4.99 15.83 3.48
N SER A 444 4.99 16.77 2.56
CA SER A 444 6.13 17.68 2.37
C SER A 444 5.65 19.09 2.04
N GLU A 445 6.32 20.08 2.60
CA GLU A 445 6.04 21.49 2.42
C GLU A 445 7.25 22.21 1.83
N THR A 446 6.99 23.24 1.02
CA THR A 446 8.06 24.09 0.45
C THR A 446 8.13 25.39 1.22
N HIS A 447 9.29 25.70 1.78
CA HIS A 447 9.54 26.94 2.52
C HIS A 447 10.66 27.75 1.87
N ARG A 448 10.49 29.06 1.81
CA ARG A 448 11.53 29.98 1.33
C ARG A 448 12.36 30.47 2.50
N LEU A 449 13.67 30.24 2.46
CA LEU A 449 14.57 30.68 3.53
C LEU A 449 14.69 32.21 3.53
N PRO A 450 14.46 32.90 4.67
CA PRO A 450 14.57 34.35 4.73
C PRO A 450 16.03 34.83 4.67
N GLU A 451 16.96 34.04 5.20
CA GLU A 451 18.37 34.37 5.34
C GLU A 451 19.22 33.11 5.15
N THR A 452 20.52 33.29 4.93
CA THR A 452 21.46 32.18 4.85
C THR A 452 21.65 31.54 6.23
N MET A 453 21.41 30.24 6.32
CA MET A 453 21.54 29.50 7.59
C MET A 453 21.99 28.05 7.37
N PRO A 454 22.54 27.38 8.39
CA PRO A 454 22.82 25.95 8.32
C PRO A 454 21.54 25.13 8.10
N ALA A 455 21.63 24.03 7.35
CA ALA A 455 20.53 23.11 7.06
C ALA A 455 19.87 22.57 8.33
N MET A 456 20.66 22.33 9.39
CA MET A 456 20.15 21.90 10.69
C MET A 456 19.27 22.96 11.36
N VAL A 457 19.65 24.24 11.25
CA VAL A 457 18.87 25.37 11.77
C VAL A 457 17.62 25.58 10.92
N ALA A 458 17.75 25.48 9.60
CA ALA A 458 16.61 25.53 8.69
C ALA A 458 15.57 24.46 9.02
N LEU A 459 15.99 23.20 9.21
CA LEU A 459 15.09 22.10 9.56
C LEU A 459 14.39 22.38 10.90
N TYR A 460 15.16 22.72 11.95
CA TYR A 460 14.61 23.01 13.27
C TYR A 460 13.58 24.15 13.25
N ARG A 461 13.80 25.20 12.44
CA ARG A 461 12.86 26.32 12.31
C ARG A 461 11.48 25.90 11.76
N TYR A 462 11.42 24.91 10.87
CA TYR A 462 10.17 24.50 10.22
C TYR A 462 9.51 23.27 10.86
N THR A 463 10.29 22.33 11.40
CA THR A 463 9.74 21.08 11.98
C THR A 463 9.86 21.01 13.50
N GLY A 464 10.64 21.90 14.14
CA GLY A 464 11.00 21.78 15.54
C GLY A 464 11.97 20.63 15.85
N ASN A 465 12.44 19.90 14.83
CA ASN A 465 13.37 18.77 14.94
C ASN A 465 14.60 19.02 14.07
N SER A 466 15.79 18.62 14.54
CA SER A 466 17.05 18.80 13.84
C SER A 466 17.76 17.49 13.46
N ARG A 467 17.19 16.33 13.80
CA ARG A 467 17.86 15.02 13.65
C ARG A 467 18.13 14.68 12.17
N ASN A 468 17.19 14.97 11.28
CA ASN A 468 17.24 14.55 9.88
C ASN A 468 17.75 15.64 8.93
N TRP A 469 18.65 16.52 9.37
CA TRP A 469 19.19 17.60 8.54
C TRP A 469 19.95 17.10 7.29
N GLN A 470 20.58 15.92 7.37
CA GLN A 470 21.26 15.31 6.22
C GLN A 470 20.28 14.89 5.13
N ARG A 471 19.09 14.41 5.53
CA ARG A 471 17.99 14.10 4.61
C ARG A 471 17.50 15.36 3.91
N LEU A 472 17.31 16.45 4.65
CA LEU A 472 16.97 17.75 4.08
C LEU A 472 18.01 18.20 3.04
N ALA A 473 19.30 18.10 3.39
CA ALA A 473 20.39 18.50 2.50
C ALA A 473 20.40 17.67 1.19
N ARG A 474 20.29 16.34 1.30
CA ARG A 474 20.23 15.43 0.14
C ARG A 474 19.03 15.73 -0.75
N ARG A 475 17.83 15.86 -0.17
CA ARG A 475 16.57 16.09 -0.91
C ARG A 475 16.62 17.38 -1.74
N ASN A 476 17.23 18.42 -1.18
CA ASN A 476 17.30 19.75 -1.81
C ASN A 476 18.58 19.98 -2.63
N GLY A 477 19.43 18.96 -2.80
CA GLY A 477 20.69 19.10 -3.54
C GLY A 477 21.67 20.10 -2.89
N ILE A 478 21.61 20.29 -1.58
CA ILE A 478 22.44 21.26 -0.85
C ILE A 478 23.87 20.72 -0.77
N SER A 479 24.80 21.35 -1.49
CA SER A 479 26.20 20.93 -1.52
C SER A 479 26.95 21.23 -0.22
N ASN A 480 26.68 22.38 0.41
CA ASN A 480 27.26 22.76 1.69
C ASN A 480 26.16 22.91 2.77
N PRO A 481 25.96 21.90 3.62
CA PRO A 481 24.90 21.93 4.63
C PRO A 481 25.08 23.01 5.71
N LEU A 482 26.27 23.59 5.89
CA LEU A 482 26.48 24.68 6.83
C LEU A 482 26.06 26.05 6.26
N PHE A 483 25.88 26.15 4.95
CA PHE A 483 25.61 27.40 4.26
C PHE A 483 24.53 27.20 3.19
N VAL A 484 23.26 27.21 3.63
CA VAL A 484 22.12 27.18 2.72
C VAL A 484 21.72 28.62 2.39
N PRO A 485 21.87 29.10 1.15
CA PRO A 485 21.63 30.51 0.82
C PRO A 485 20.20 30.97 1.12
N GLY A 486 20.07 32.18 1.67
CA GLY A 486 18.79 32.86 1.81
C GLY A 486 18.12 33.12 0.46
N GLY A 487 16.79 33.15 0.44
CA GLY A 487 15.96 33.35 -0.75
C GLY A 487 15.66 32.08 -1.54
N VAL A 488 16.34 30.97 -1.26
CA VAL A 488 16.12 29.65 -1.88
C VAL A 488 14.91 28.96 -1.25
N SER A 489 14.10 28.30 -2.09
CA SER A 489 13.02 27.42 -1.64
C SER A 489 13.58 26.04 -1.31
N ILE A 490 13.29 25.55 -0.11
CA ILE A 490 13.63 24.20 0.33
C ILE A 490 12.36 23.39 0.58
N GLU A 491 12.36 22.13 0.17
CA GLU A 491 11.31 21.16 0.44
C GLU A 491 11.65 20.41 1.73
N VAL A 492 10.74 20.48 2.71
CA VAL A 492 10.85 19.89 4.05
C VAL A 492 9.79 18.80 4.18
N ILE A 493 10.16 17.65 4.74
CA ILE A 493 9.22 16.55 5.00
C ILE A 493 8.64 16.74 6.40
N ASN A 494 7.32 16.60 6.52
CA ASN A 494 6.61 16.69 7.79
C ASN A 494 6.80 15.35 8.52
N GLU A 495 7.52 15.36 9.64
CA GLU A 495 7.83 14.18 10.46
C GLU A 495 6.80 13.91 11.55
#